data_AF-A0A843KPJ6-F1
#
_entry.id   AF-A0A843KPJ6-F1
#
_cell.length_a   1.000
_cell.length_b   1.000
_cell.length_c   1.000
_cell.angle_alpha   90.00
_cell.angle_beta   90.00
_cell.angle_gamma   90.00
#
_symmetry.space_group_name_H-M   'P 1'
#
loop_
_entity.id
_entity.type
_entity.pdbx_description
1 polymer ?
#
loop_
_entity_poly.entity_id
_entity_poly.type
_entity_poly.pdbx_seq_one_letter_code
_entity_poly.pdbx_strand_id
1 'polypeptide(L)'
;TDNAGNAANTTYSLKIESSARPDLRVGAVTFDPTKFIEGEDGYIYVNVTNVGTATADGVTGELYKVNLDGSRKLLAKTTILLVNDTPDDELLVGETGQLRFKVSFDSKGDYTLQVNVSTSQEVASKMTDNSATKSLTVEEAAWKSWLLYGGIFAVIIVVVVLFLFRKKLPMMSGKKKEPAPPAKKK
;
A
#
# COMPACT_ATOMS: atom_id res chain seq x y z
N THR A 1 40.03 71.92 21.01
CA THR A 1 39.19 71.16 20.07
C THR A 1 38.79 69.89 20.76
N ASP A 2 37.55 69.80 21.24
CA ASP A 2 37.03 68.61 21.90
C ASP A 2 36.57 67.60 20.84
N ASN A 3 36.89 66.33 21.08
CA ASN A 3 36.58 65.21 20.18
C ASN A 3 35.20 64.61 20.48
N ALA A 4 34.24 65.46 20.86
CA ALA A 4 32.90 65.03 21.24
C ALA A 4 31.99 65.05 20.01
N GLY A 5 31.71 63.87 19.44
CA GLY A 5 30.49 63.69 18.64
C GLY A 5 30.63 63.15 17.23
N ASN A 6 31.61 62.29 16.93
CA ASN A 6 31.61 61.58 15.64
C ASN A 6 31.23 60.10 15.80
N ALA A 7 29.95 59.87 16.11
CA ALA A 7 29.32 58.56 15.95
C ALA A 7 28.08 58.74 15.07
N ALA A 8 28.28 58.64 13.75
CA ALA A 8 27.21 58.58 12.79
C ALA A 8 26.74 57.12 12.65
N ASN A 9 25.60 56.79 13.24
CA ASN A 9 24.97 55.49 13.03
C ASN A 9 24.18 55.53 11.71
N THR A 10 24.77 54.97 10.65
CA THR A 10 24.06 54.72 9.39
C THR A 10 23.29 53.41 9.49
N THR A 11 21.98 53.47 9.37
CA THR A 11 21.12 52.28 9.30
C THR A 11 20.95 51.85 7.85
N TYR A 12 21.40 50.65 7.51
CA TYR A 12 21.13 50.03 6.21
C TYR A 12 19.89 49.15 6.30
N SER A 13 18.98 49.31 5.35
CA SER A 13 17.83 48.42 5.20
C SER A 13 18.19 47.30 4.22
N LEU A 14 18.40 46.09 4.73
CA LEU A 14 18.56 44.89 3.90
C LEU A 14 17.18 44.30 3.63
N LYS A 15 16.69 44.44 2.39
CA LYS A 15 15.48 43.74 1.94
C LYS A 15 15.88 42.35 1.46
N ILE A 16 15.53 41.33 2.22
CA ILE A 16 15.65 39.93 1.79
C ILE A 16 14.34 39.56 1.11
N GLU A 17 14.34 39.50 -0.22
CA GLU A 17 13.22 38.96 -0.98
C GLU A 17 13.44 37.45 -1.20
N SER A 18 12.42 36.64 -0.90
CA SER A 18 12.41 35.23 -1.28
C SER A 18 12.23 35.15 -2.79
N SER A 19 13.08 34.39 -3.47
CA SER A 19 12.88 34.06 -4.89
C SER A 19 11.55 33.32 -5.07
N ALA A 20 10.91 33.48 -6.24
CA ALA A 20 9.74 32.69 -6.60
C ALA A 20 10.06 31.19 -6.51
N ARG A 21 9.17 30.42 -5.89
CA ARG A 21 9.34 28.97 -5.67
C ARG A 21 8.01 28.24 -5.71
N PRO A 22 8.00 26.98 -6.16
CA PRO A 22 6.83 26.12 -6.00
C PRO A 22 6.59 25.81 -4.51
N ASP A 23 5.33 25.54 -4.18
CA ASP A 23 4.86 25.15 -2.86
C ASP A 23 3.74 24.12 -3.12
N LEU A 24 4.05 22.83 -3.00
CA LEU A 24 3.10 21.78 -3.31
C LEU A 24 2.17 21.57 -2.12
N ARG A 25 0.95 21.11 -2.37
CA ARG A 25 0.02 20.78 -1.30
C ARG A 25 -0.80 19.56 -1.68
N VAL A 26 -0.75 18.54 -0.82
CA VAL A 26 -1.54 17.34 -1.03
C VAL A 26 -2.98 17.59 -0.63
N GLY A 27 -3.89 17.24 -1.54
CA GLY A 27 -5.33 17.35 -1.39
C GLY A 27 -5.99 15.99 -1.19
N ALA A 28 -7.06 15.76 -1.95
CA ALA A 28 -7.85 14.53 -1.88
C ALA A 28 -7.03 13.31 -2.34
N VAL A 29 -7.26 12.18 -1.66
CA VAL A 29 -6.75 10.87 -2.04
C VAL A 29 -7.94 9.96 -2.34
N THR A 30 -8.00 9.43 -3.55
CA THR A 30 -9.07 8.55 -4.04
C THR A 30 -8.50 7.21 -4.53
N PHE A 31 -9.37 6.21 -4.59
CA PHE A 31 -9.01 4.81 -4.80
C PHE A 31 -9.87 4.23 -5.94
N ASP A 32 -9.23 3.53 -6.86
CA ASP A 32 -9.89 2.78 -7.94
C ASP A 32 -9.25 1.40 -8.10
N PRO A 33 -9.94 0.30 -7.75
CA PRO A 33 -11.31 0.26 -7.24
C PRO A 33 -11.44 0.89 -5.84
N THR A 34 -12.66 1.27 -5.47
CA THR A 34 -12.96 1.78 -4.11
C THR A 34 -12.70 0.74 -3.02
N LYS A 35 -12.67 -0.53 -3.39
CA LYS A 35 -12.31 -1.67 -2.54
C LYS A 35 -11.24 -2.49 -3.24
N PHE A 36 -10.07 -2.59 -2.62
CA PHE A 36 -8.97 -3.37 -3.15
C PHE A 36 -9.15 -4.84 -2.78
N ILE A 37 -8.73 -5.73 -3.66
CA ILE A 37 -8.68 -7.17 -3.42
C ILE A 37 -7.21 -7.58 -3.39
N GLU A 38 -6.84 -8.43 -2.44
CA GLU A 38 -5.46 -8.92 -2.36
C GLU A 38 -5.03 -9.63 -3.67
N GLY A 39 -3.83 -9.33 -4.13
CA GLY A 39 -3.28 -9.86 -5.39
C GLY A 39 -3.80 -9.19 -6.66
N GLU A 40 -4.74 -8.24 -6.56
CA GLU A 40 -5.21 -7.46 -7.71
C GLU A 40 -4.55 -6.08 -7.77
N ASP A 41 -4.35 -5.59 -9.00
CA ASP A 41 -3.86 -4.24 -9.26
C ASP A 41 -5.00 -3.23 -9.09
N GLY A 42 -4.67 -2.08 -8.50
CA GLY A 42 -5.52 -0.90 -8.51
C GLY A 42 -4.70 0.38 -8.59
N TYR A 43 -5.41 1.50 -8.63
CA TYR A 43 -4.87 2.84 -8.72
C TYR A 43 -5.24 3.67 -7.50
N ILE A 44 -4.26 4.41 -7.00
CA ILE A 44 -4.45 5.45 -6.00
C ILE A 44 -4.16 6.78 -6.68
N TYR A 45 -5.11 7.69 -6.55
CA TYR A 45 -5.05 9.02 -7.15
C TYR A 45 -4.91 10.06 -6.06
N VAL A 46 -3.94 10.96 -6.24
CA VAL A 46 -3.61 11.97 -5.23
C VAL A 46 -3.64 13.33 -5.88
N ASN A 47 -4.58 14.17 -5.48
CA ASN A 47 -4.63 15.54 -5.96
C ASN A 47 -3.50 16.34 -5.31
N VAL A 48 -2.77 17.09 -6.12
CA VAL A 48 -1.65 17.95 -5.72
C VAL A 48 -1.90 19.32 -6.31
N THR A 49 -1.84 20.35 -5.48
CA THR A 49 -1.98 21.74 -5.92
C THR A 49 -0.68 22.48 -5.73
N ASN A 50 -0.23 23.26 -6.72
CA ASN A 50 0.89 24.16 -6.54
C ASN A 50 0.36 25.52 -6.04
N VAL A 51 0.52 25.79 -4.75
CA VAL A 51 0.12 27.05 -4.10
C VAL A 51 1.29 28.04 -3.99
N GLY A 52 2.41 27.73 -4.67
CA GLY A 52 3.61 28.54 -4.67
C GLY A 52 3.51 29.77 -5.55
N THR A 53 4.67 30.31 -5.90
CA THR A 53 4.83 31.48 -6.76
C THR A 53 5.64 31.19 -8.02
N ALA A 54 6.07 29.94 -8.21
CA ALA A 54 6.71 29.45 -9.43
C ALA A 54 6.15 28.08 -9.83
N THR A 55 6.31 27.72 -11.10
CA THR A 55 5.98 26.39 -11.62
C THR A 55 6.76 25.30 -10.89
N ALA A 56 6.12 24.14 -10.69
CA ALA A 56 6.74 22.96 -10.11
C ALA A 56 7.04 21.94 -11.20
N ASP A 57 8.33 21.73 -11.51
CA ASP A 57 8.74 20.71 -12.47
C ASP A 57 9.13 19.42 -11.77
N GLY A 58 8.95 18.28 -12.45
CA GLY A 58 9.43 16.99 -11.94
C GLY A 58 8.73 16.55 -10.65
N VAL A 59 7.43 16.82 -10.55
CA VAL A 59 6.61 16.43 -9.40
C VAL A 59 6.65 14.92 -9.24
N THR A 60 7.06 14.47 -8.06
CA THR A 60 7.25 13.06 -7.73
C THR A 60 6.42 12.70 -6.50
N GLY A 61 5.73 11.57 -6.57
CA GLY A 61 4.97 11.00 -5.47
C GLY A 61 5.59 9.71 -4.94
N GLU A 62 5.58 9.57 -3.61
CA GLU A 62 6.01 8.37 -2.90
C GLU A 62 4.90 7.91 -1.96
N LEU A 63 4.49 6.65 -2.12
CA LEU A 63 3.43 6.03 -1.33
C LEU A 63 4.06 5.05 -0.34
N TYR A 64 3.73 5.20 0.93
CA TYR A 64 4.21 4.37 2.03
C TYR A 64 3.06 3.66 2.73
N LYS A 65 3.32 2.43 3.16
CA LYS A 65 2.57 1.77 4.24
C LYS A 65 3.16 2.23 5.57
N VAL A 66 2.30 2.69 6.47
CA VAL A 66 2.65 2.95 7.87
C VAL A 66 2.35 1.70 8.68
N ASN A 67 3.36 1.17 9.35
CA ASN A 67 3.24 0.02 10.24
C ASN A 67 2.77 0.45 11.63
N LEU A 68 2.35 -0.52 12.44
CA LEU A 68 1.89 -0.31 13.82
C LEU A 68 2.96 0.31 14.74
N ASP A 69 4.24 0.05 14.46
CA ASP A 69 5.38 0.63 15.18
C ASP A 69 5.74 2.06 14.72
N GLY A 70 4.98 2.61 13.77
CA GLY A 70 5.23 3.92 13.17
C GLY A 70 6.29 3.93 12.05
N SER A 71 6.94 2.79 11.79
CA SER A 71 7.87 2.66 10.65
C SER A 71 7.11 2.73 9.32
N ARG A 72 7.81 3.20 8.28
CA ARG A 72 7.24 3.36 6.93
C ARG A 72 7.92 2.40 5.97
N LYS A 73 7.13 1.68 5.18
CA LYS A 73 7.59 0.84 4.06
C LYS A 73 7.12 1.46 2.75
N LEU A 74 8.05 1.77 1.85
CA LEU A 74 7.70 2.25 0.51
C LEU A 74 6.93 1.16 -0.25
N LEU A 75 5.78 1.53 -0.80
CA LEU A 75 4.95 0.66 -1.63
C LEU A 75 5.12 0.98 -3.11
N ALA A 76 5.07 2.26 -3.47
CA ALA A 76 5.16 2.69 -4.86
C ALA A 76 5.73 4.11 -4.96
N LYS A 77 6.29 4.40 -6.14
CA LYS A 77 6.77 5.71 -6.54
C LYS A 77 6.21 6.03 -7.92
N THR A 78 5.82 7.28 -8.16
CA THR A 78 5.29 7.71 -9.45
C THR A 78 5.76 9.11 -9.79
N THR A 79 5.92 9.36 -11.09
CA THR A 79 6.10 10.68 -11.69
C THR A 79 4.98 11.00 -12.68
N ILE A 80 3.96 10.13 -12.75
CA ILE A 80 2.82 10.34 -13.64
C ILE A 80 1.89 11.36 -12.98
N LEU A 81 2.07 12.61 -13.38
CA LEU A 81 1.17 13.72 -13.07
C LEU A 81 0.15 13.87 -14.20
N LEU A 82 -1.13 13.95 -13.83
CA LEU A 82 -2.23 14.17 -14.75
C LEU A 82 -2.83 15.54 -14.47
N VAL A 83 -2.81 16.43 -15.45
CA VAL A 83 -3.49 17.73 -15.43
C VAL A 83 -4.65 17.65 -16.41
N ASN A 84 -5.88 17.82 -15.93
CA ASN A 84 -7.09 17.61 -16.73
C ASN A 84 -7.08 16.26 -17.48
N ASP A 85 -6.77 15.18 -16.75
CA ASP A 85 -6.67 13.79 -17.25
C ASP A 85 -5.60 13.53 -18.33
N THR A 86 -4.73 14.50 -18.61
CA THR A 86 -3.64 14.38 -19.57
C THR A 86 -2.29 14.35 -18.84
N PRO A 87 -1.35 13.46 -19.20
CA PRO A 87 -0.02 13.49 -18.63
C PRO A 87 0.66 14.84 -18.85
N ASP A 88 1.23 15.37 -17.78
CA ASP A 88 2.00 16.61 -17.78
C ASP A 88 3.28 16.41 -16.96
N ASP A 89 4.32 17.19 -17.27
CA ASP A 89 5.61 17.15 -16.59
C ASP A 89 5.78 18.30 -15.59
N GLU A 90 4.89 19.30 -15.67
CA GLU A 90 4.91 20.52 -14.88
C GLU A 90 3.57 20.75 -14.18
N LEU A 91 3.58 21.52 -13.09
CA LEU A 91 2.37 21.98 -12.42
C LEU A 91 2.43 23.50 -12.24
N LEU A 92 1.59 24.23 -12.97
CA LEU A 92 1.59 25.69 -12.98
C LEU A 92 1.12 26.27 -11.63
N VAL A 93 1.41 27.54 -11.41
CA VAL A 93 0.98 28.25 -10.19
C VAL A 93 -0.54 28.28 -10.10
N GLY A 94 -1.08 27.79 -8.98
CA GLY A 94 -2.52 27.68 -8.71
C GLY A 94 -3.19 26.46 -9.35
N GLU A 95 -2.46 25.65 -10.12
CA GLU A 95 -3.00 24.49 -10.79
C GLU A 95 -3.07 23.28 -9.85
N THR A 96 -4.06 22.42 -10.10
CA THR A 96 -4.21 21.14 -9.43
C THR A 96 -4.03 20.02 -10.45
N GLY A 97 -3.06 19.15 -10.20
CA GLY A 97 -2.86 17.91 -10.93
C GLY A 97 -3.14 16.70 -10.04
N GLN A 98 -3.07 15.52 -10.63
CA GLN A 98 -3.33 14.25 -9.96
C GLN A 98 -2.20 13.26 -10.21
N LEU A 99 -1.54 12.82 -9.14
CA LEU A 99 -0.55 11.75 -9.21
C LEU A 99 -1.25 10.39 -9.22
N ARG A 100 -0.88 9.54 -10.18
CA ARG A 100 -1.44 8.19 -10.32
C ARG A 100 -0.42 7.12 -9.88
N PHE A 101 -0.75 6.40 -8.83
CA PHE A 101 0.03 5.27 -8.32
C PHE A 101 -0.65 3.97 -8.72
N LYS A 102 0.06 3.07 -9.41
CA LYS A 102 -0.39 1.69 -9.60
C LYS A 102 0.15 0.83 -8.46
N VAL A 103 -0.73 0.10 -7.77
CA VAL A 103 -0.36 -0.70 -6.59
C VAL A 103 -1.15 -2.00 -6.53
N SER A 104 -0.58 -3.01 -5.90
CA SER A 104 -1.25 -4.24 -5.49
C SER A 104 -0.84 -4.61 -4.07
N PHE A 105 -1.69 -5.36 -3.36
CA PHE A 105 -1.47 -5.75 -1.98
C PHE A 105 -1.46 -7.27 -1.86
N ASP A 106 -0.39 -7.86 -1.30
CA ASP A 106 -0.24 -9.31 -1.21
C ASP A 106 -1.13 -9.98 -0.14
N SER A 107 -1.72 -9.18 0.75
CA SER A 107 -2.50 -9.68 1.88
C SER A 107 -3.69 -8.79 2.18
N LYS A 108 -4.82 -9.40 2.55
CA LYS A 108 -5.98 -8.70 3.11
C LYS A 108 -5.65 -7.96 4.41
N GLY A 109 -6.45 -6.93 4.71
CA GLY A 109 -6.42 -6.21 5.99
C GLY A 109 -6.53 -4.70 5.82
N ASP A 110 -6.44 -3.99 6.95
CA ASP A 110 -6.48 -2.53 6.97
C ASP A 110 -5.06 -1.96 6.87
N TYR A 111 -4.87 -1.06 5.91
CA TYR A 111 -3.62 -0.37 5.64
C TYR A 111 -3.76 1.10 6.00
N THR A 112 -2.78 1.62 6.72
CA THR A 112 -2.59 3.07 6.84
C THR A 112 -1.57 3.48 5.79
N LEU A 113 -2.00 4.27 4.83
CA LEU A 113 -1.18 4.74 3.72
C LEU A 113 -0.79 6.19 3.97
N GLN A 114 0.48 6.51 3.71
CA GLN A 114 0.96 7.87 3.68
C GLN A 114 1.50 8.19 2.31
N VAL A 115 1.03 9.27 1.72
CA VAL A 115 1.57 9.81 0.48
C VAL A 115 2.45 10.98 0.84
N ASN A 116 3.63 11.04 0.25
CA ASN A 116 4.49 12.20 0.23
C ASN A 116 4.66 12.66 -1.22
N VAL A 117 4.61 13.96 -1.44
CA VAL A 117 4.84 14.58 -2.75
C VAL A 117 6.04 15.51 -2.66
N SER A 118 6.80 15.62 -3.72
CA SER A 118 7.98 16.49 -3.74
C SER A 118 8.30 16.98 -5.14
N THR A 119 8.95 18.13 -5.20
CA THR A 119 9.72 18.60 -6.36
C THR A 119 11.11 19.02 -5.86
N SER A 120 12.14 18.89 -6.69
CA SER A 120 13.51 19.29 -6.35
C SER A 120 13.68 20.80 -6.14
N GLN A 121 12.70 21.59 -6.58
CA GLN A 121 12.72 23.05 -6.54
C GLN A 121 12.08 23.66 -5.28
N GLU A 122 11.37 22.83 -4.50
CA GLU A 122 10.74 23.23 -3.26
C GLU A 122 11.71 23.15 -2.08
N VAL A 123 11.60 24.11 -1.15
CA VAL A 123 12.46 24.16 0.04
C VAL A 123 11.90 23.29 1.17
N ALA A 124 12.78 22.64 1.92
CA ALA A 124 12.39 21.69 2.98
C ALA A 124 11.45 22.28 4.04
N SER A 125 11.51 23.60 4.31
CA SER A 125 10.62 24.28 5.26
C SER A 125 9.16 24.38 4.80
N LYS A 126 8.89 24.07 3.52
CA LYS A 126 7.55 24.12 2.92
C LYS A 126 6.93 22.74 2.76
N MET A 127 7.72 21.68 2.76
CA MET A 127 7.27 20.29 2.58
C MET A 127 6.37 19.72 3.71
N THR A 128 5.90 20.52 4.66
CA THR A 128 5.08 20.05 5.79
C THR A 128 3.65 19.67 5.38
N ASP A 129 3.10 20.26 4.32
CA ASP A 129 1.78 19.98 3.75
C ASP A 129 1.84 19.13 2.47
N ASN A 130 3.03 18.63 2.15
CA ASN A 130 3.30 17.69 1.07
C ASN A 130 2.93 16.24 1.40
N SER A 131 2.18 16.03 2.49
CA SER A 131 1.80 14.68 2.87
C SER A 131 0.34 14.56 3.30
N ALA A 132 -0.23 13.39 3.01
CA ALA A 132 -1.55 13.01 3.50
C ALA A 132 -1.52 11.56 3.99
N THR A 133 -2.34 11.26 4.99
CA THR A 133 -2.50 9.90 5.53
C THR A 133 -3.95 9.45 5.33
N LYS A 134 -4.13 8.23 4.82
CA LYS A 134 -5.44 7.65 4.52
C LYS A 134 -5.47 6.17 4.84
N SER A 135 -6.60 5.70 5.36
CA SER A 135 -6.83 4.26 5.56
C SER A 135 -7.45 3.62 4.33
N LEU A 136 -7.03 2.39 4.02
CA LEU A 136 -7.56 1.56 2.94
C LEU A 136 -7.76 0.14 3.47
N THR A 137 -8.93 -0.44 3.22
CA THR A 137 -9.21 -1.85 3.54
C THR A 137 -9.03 -2.69 2.27
N VAL A 138 -8.25 -3.75 2.38
CA VAL A 138 -8.01 -4.74 1.32
C VAL A 138 -8.76 -6.02 1.69
N GLU A 139 -9.64 -6.47 0.79
CA GLU A 139 -10.46 -7.66 0.95
C GLU A 139 -9.71 -8.94 0.54
N GLU A 140 -10.17 -10.10 1.04
CA GLU A 140 -9.61 -11.40 0.68
C GLU A 140 -9.98 -11.79 -0.74
N ALA A 141 -9.06 -12.43 -1.45
CA ALA A 141 -9.31 -12.88 -2.80
C ALA A 141 -10.25 -14.09 -2.80
N ALA A 142 -11.27 -14.05 -3.65
CA ALA A 142 -12.29 -15.10 -3.71
C ALA A 142 -11.73 -16.51 -3.98
N TRP A 143 -10.61 -16.60 -4.71
CA TRP A 143 -9.96 -17.88 -5.02
C TRP A 143 -9.45 -18.62 -3.78
N LYS A 144 -9.08 -17.91 -2.70
CA LYS A 144 -8.66 -18.55 -1.44
C LYS A 144 -9.80 -19.36 -0.81
N SER A 145 -11.03 -18.84 -0.92
CA SER A 145 -12.22 -19.57 -0.47
C SER A 145 -12.45 -20.83 -1.31
N TRP A 146 -12.34 -20.74 -2.63
CA TRP A 146 -12.49 -21.92 -3.50
C TRP A 146 -11.41 -22.98 -3.27
N LEU A 147 -10.15 -22.58 -3.04
CA LEU A 147 -9.09 -23.52 -2.73
C LEU A 147 -9.38 -24.29 -1.43
N LEU A 148 -9.88 -23.59 -0.41
CA LEU A 148 -10.25 -24.21 0.87
C LEU A 148 -11.41 -25.21 0.71
N TYR A 149 -12.50 -24.81 0.05
CA TYR A 149 -13.67 -25.68 -0.15
C TYR A 149 -13.37 -26.85 -1.09
N GLY A 150 -12.60 -26.62 -2.15
CA GLY A 150 -12.14 -27.67 -3.06
C GLY A 150 -11.29 -28.72 -2.34
N GLY A 151 -10.40 -28.29 -1.43
CA GLY A 151 -9.61 -29.19 -0.58
C GLY A 151 -10.49 -30.04 0.34
N ILE A 152 -11.47 -29.44 1.01
CA ILE A 152 -12.43 -30.17 1.85
C ILE A 152 -13.20 -31.20 1.02
N PHE A 153 -13.67 -30.81 -0.16
CA PHE A 153 -14.43 -31.70 -1.05
C PHE A 153 -13.59 -32.89 -1.53
N ALA A 154 -12.32 -32.66 -1.89
CA ALA A 154 -11.38 -33.72 -2.25
C ALA A 154 -11.16 -34.72 -1.11
N VAL A 155 -11.00 -34.24 0.13
CA VAL A 155 -10.85 -35.10 1.32
C VAL A 155 -12.12 -35.94 1.54
N ILE A 156 -13.31 -35.34 1.43
CA ILE A 156 -14.58 -36.07 1.56
C ILE A 156 -14.68 -37.18 0.51
N ILE A 157 -14.36 -36.90 -0.76
CA ILE A 157 -14.35 -37.91 -1.82
C ILE A 157 -13.38 -39.04 -1.48
N VAL A 158 -12.16 -38.73 -1.06
CA VAL A 158 -11.16 -39.76 -0.68
C VAL A 158 -11.68 -40.64 0.46
N VAL A 159 -12.29 -40.06 1.49
CA VAL A 159 -12.86 -40.82 2.61
C VAL A 159 -14.01 -41.72 2.14
N VAL A 160 -14.91 -41.21 1.30
CA VAL A 160 -16.03 -42.01 0.74
C VAL A 160 -15.50 -43.15 -0.12
N VAL A 161 -14.53 -42.88 -1.00
CA VAL A 161 -13.90 -43.89 -1.86
C VAL A 161 -13.22 -44.97 -1.01
N LEU A 162 -12.40 -44.58 -0.03
CA LEU A 162 -11.76 -45.52 0.90
C LEU A 162 -12.79 -46.35 1.67
N PHE A 163 -13.90 -45.74 2.12
CA PHE A 163 -14.97 -46.45 2.80
C PHE A 163 -15.66 -47.48 1.88
N LEU A 164 -15.97 -47.11 0.63
CA LEU A 164 -16.57 -48.01 -0.36
C LEU A 164 -15.63 -49.17 -0.72
N PHE A 165 -14.33 -48.92 -0.89
CA PHE A 165 -13.34 -49.98 -1.09
C PHE A 165 -13.19 -50.86 0.15
N ARG A 166 -13.19 -50.29 1.36
CA ARG A 166 -13.15 -51.07 2.61
C ARG A 166 -14.37 -51.98 2.76
N LYS A 167 -15.55 -51.54 2.32
CA LYS A 167 -16.78 -52.36 2.32
C LYS A 167 -16.77 -53.49 1.29
N LYS A 168 -15.95 -53.37 0.23
CA LYS A 168 -15.75 -54.41 -0.80
C LYS A 168 -14.60 -55.37 -0.52
N LEU A 169 -13.77 -55.11 0.48
CA LEU A 169 -12.77 -56.08 0.92
C LEU A 169 -13.50 -57.20 1.71
N PRO A 170 -13.38 -58.48 1.30
CA PRO A 170 -13.91 -59.56 2.11
C PRO A 170 -13.25 -59.46 3.48
N MET A 171 -14.07 -59.35 4.54
CA MET A 171 -13.60 -59.60 5.90
C MET A 171 -12.90 -60.96 5.84
N MET A 172 -11.58 -60.98 5.96
CA MET A 172 -10.85 -62.23 6.20
C MET A 172 -11.39 -62.73 7.54
N SER A 173 -12.39 -63.60 7.45
CA SER A 173 -12.89 -64.40 8.55
C SER A 173 -11.67 -64.94 9.27
N GLY A 174 -11.50 -64.54 10.53
CA GLY A 174 -10.42 -65.02 11.36
C GLY A 174 -10.29 -66.53 11.22
N LYS A 175 -9.05 -67.01 11.11
CA LYS A 175 -8.71 -68.42 11.11
C LYS A 175 -9.58 -69.13 12.15
N LYS A 176 -10.50 -69.99 11.70
CA LYS A 176 -11.17 -70.93 12.60
C LYS A 176 -10.06 -71.70 13.30
N LYS A 177 -9.99 -71.60 14.63
CA LYS A 177 -9.12 -72.46 15.44
C LYS A 177 -9.51 -73.90 15.11
N GLU A 178 -8.57 -74.68 14.59
CA GLU A 178 -8.73 -76.13 14.47
C GLU A 178 -9.03 -76.72 15.86
N PRO A 179 -9.89 -77.74 15.97
CA PRO A 179 -10.11 -78.43 17.24
C PRO A 179 -8.81 -79.08 17.71
N ALA A 180 -8.47 -78.91 18.99
CA ALA A 180 -7.32 -79.58 19.57
C ALA A 180 -7.48 -81.12 19.46
N PRO A 181 -6.40 -81.88 19.19
CA PRO A 181 -6.48 -83.34 19.10
C PRO A 181 -6.84 -83.93 20.47
N PRO A 182 -7.59 -85.05 20.51
CA PRO A 182 -7.98 -85.67 21.77
C PRO A 182 -6.75 -86.15 22.53
N ALA A 183 -6.68 -85.79 23.81
CA ALA A 183 -5.68 -86.28 24.74
C ALA A 183 -5.81 -87.80 24.89
N LYS A 184 -4.75 -88.54 24.54
CA LYS A 184 -4.65 -89.96 24.87
C LYS A 184 -4.62 -90.11 26.39
N LYS A 185 -5.64 -90.77 26.94
CA LYS A 185 -5.58 -91.32 28.31
C LYS A 185 -4.73 -92.60 28.29
N LYS A 186 -4.03 -92.78 29.41
CA LYS A 186 -3.02 -93.80 29.75
C LYS A 186 -3.30 -95.19 29.23
#